data_AF-A0A8J2I2R2-F1
#
_entry.id   AF-A0A8J2I2R2-F1
#
_cell.length_a   1.000
_cell.length_b   1.000
_cell.length_c   1.000
_cell.angle_alpha   90.00
_cell.angle_beta   90.00
_cell.angle_gamma   90.00
#
_symmetry.space_group_name_H-M   'P 1'
#
loop_
_entity.id
_entity.type
_entity.pdbx_description
1 polymer ?
#
loop_
_entity_poly.entity_id
_entity_poly.type
_entity_poly.pdbx_seq_one_letter_code
_entity_poly.pdbx_strand_id
1 'polypeptide(L)'
;MANSDTSVEYGSDEGVEKRDYPVKWYRSTFFNMTILGLCNFSAPGIWGAMNSLGAGGAQSPHLVNAGNALTFCLMVVSCYFSSVMVHYIGIKGALMFGTIGYAPYAAALYTNNRFGTEWFIYLGSSLCGISAGVFWMAEAAIAIAYPEPWNKGKALGYWLTYRLAGQILGGAINLGLNADRDQAGKVTYTVYLVFIALQCVGPVVGLFLNRPSKVQRKDGKKVTLAILDNPWFEIKQTTRLFFTKRFLLILLWIGQAVFSEAVFFTYLALWFSVRARALGSLLSGIVAVTTGNILGQYLDRIKIPLRTRARSTFWVIVVLQGAWWLWATVLVTEFRDSKPTYDWVSPGFGRAFAVFIFLTAGFQMNYLFLYFVIGQLAVDEPEVIRYAALLRGSESAWQAVSYGITSVTVFAEVGAVYWNFALWGVAVLPAWLVIREFGADKVTSAQAVESGSENCDQHEVEEPPKSVLS
;
A
#
# COMPACT_ATOMS: atom_id res chain seq x y z
N MET A 1 -1.32 35.60 31.59
CA MET A 1 -1.83 36.04 30.26
C MET A 1 -1.23 35.10 29.22
N ALA A 2 -2.08 34.61 28.33
CA ALA A 2 -1.88 33.42 27.52
C ALA A 2 -0.70 33.50 26.54
N ASN A 3 0.06 32.40 26.40
CA ASN A 3 0.89 32.12 25.25
C ASN A 3 0.48 30.76 24.69
N SER A 4 0.14 30.76 23.41
CA SER A 4 -0.54 29.71 22.65
C SER A 4 0.40 28.59 22.21
N ASP A 5 -0.07 27.36 22.42
CA ASP A 5 0.48 26.10 21.96
C ASP A 5 0.71 26.06 20.43
N THR A 6 1.90 25.66 20.00
CA THR A 6 2.19 25.25 18.61
C THR A 6 2.34 23.74 18.55
N SER A 7 1.21 23.05 18.70
CA SER A 7 1.07 21.71 18.15
C SER A 7 0.89 21.83 16.64
N VAL A 8 1.41 20.88 15.87
CA VAL A 8 1.03 20.74 14.45
C VAL A 8 -0.39 20.22 14.46
N GLU A 9 -1.34 21.13 14.68
CA GLU A 9 -2.72 20.94 14.30
C GLU A 9 -2.72 20.66 12.80
N TYR A 10 -3.48 19.65 12.38
CA TYR A 10 -4.07 19.68 11.05
C TYR A 10 -4.71 21.06 10.94
N GLY A 11 -4.09 21.96 10.18
CA GLY A 11 -4.47 23.36 10.12
C GLY A 11 -5.99 23.45 10.05
N SER A 12 -6.58 23.99 11.12
CA SER A 12 -7.88 24.62 11.02
C SER A 12 -7.71 25.63 9.88
N ASP A 13 -8.42 25.39 8.78
CA ASP A 13 -8.47 26.23 7.59
C ASP A 13 -9.24 27.53 7.92
N GLU A 14 -8.94 28.16 9.07
CA GLU A 14 -9.44 29.46 9.49
C GLU A 14 -8.70 30.55 8.71
N GLY A 15 -8.98 30.62 7.41
CA GLY A 15 -8.44 31.67 6.55
C GLY A 15 -8.63 31.46 5.07
N VAL A 16 -8.91 30.24 4.59
CA VAL A 16 -9.22 30.05 3.17
C VAL A 16 -10.70 30.32 2.95
N GLU A 17 -10.99 31.56 2.60
CA GLU A 17 -12.31 32.02 2.16
C GLU A 17 -12.89 31.02 1.15
N LYS A 18 -13.92 30.26 1.56
CA LYS A 18 -14.51 29.17 0.77
C LYS A 18 -15.37 29.75 -0.36
N ARG A 19 -14.71 30.38 -1.33
CA ARG A 19 -15.32 30.87 -2.55
C ARG A 19 -15.46 29.69 -3.50
N ASP A 20 -16.66 29.11 -3.60
CA ASP A 20 -16.97 28.04 -4.54
C ASP A 20 -17.02 28.63 -5.97
N TYR A 21 -15.88 28.65 -6.65
CA TYR A 21 -15.82 29.06 -8.05
C TYR A 21 -16.60 28.05 -8.92
N PRO A 22 -17.36 28.51 -9.93
CA PRO A 22 -18.09 27.60 -10.81
C PRO A 22 -17.11 26.75 -11.63
N VAL A 23 -17.20 25.43 -11.46
CA VAL A 23 -16.37 24.45 -12.18
C VAL A 23 -17.21 23.65 -13.17
N LYS A 24 -16.64 23.34 -14.33
CA LYS A 24 -17.28 22.41 -15.27
C LYS A 24 -17.20 21.00 -14.69
N TRP A 25 -18.31 20.25 -14.67
CA TRP A 25 -18.38 18.90 -14.10
C TRP A 25 -17.24 17.99 -14.58
N TYR A 26 -17.03 17.89 -15.90
CA TYR A 26 -15.99 17.06 -16.52
C TYR A 26 -14.54 17.55 -16.30
N ARG A 27 -14.34 18.72 -15.70
CA ARG A 27 -13.02 19.26 -15.30
C ARG A 27 -12.85 19.35 -13.78
N SER A 28 -13.90 19.01 -13.03
CA SER A 28 -13.91 19.10 -11.58
C SER A 28 -12.94 18.10 -10.95
N THR A 29 -12.50 18.40 -9.74
CA THR A 29 -11.77 17.47 -8.87
C THR A 29 -12.50 16.13 -8.77
N PHE A 30 -13.80 16.15 -8.49
CA PHE A 30 -14.60 14.94 -8.29
C PHE A 30 -14.58 14.02 -9.52
N PHE A 31 -14.79 14.57 -10.73
CA PHE A 31 -14.73 13.80 -11.97
C PHE A 31 -13.36 13.13 -12.15
N ASN A 32 -12.26 13.86 -11.93
CA ASN A 32 -10.92 13.28 -12.06
C ASN A 32 -10.65 12.20 -11.01
N MET A 33 -11.15 12.37 -9.78
CA MET A 33 -11.06 11.34 -8.74
C MET A 33 -11.87 10.09 -9.08
N THR A 34 -13.04 10.23 -9.71
CA THR A 34 -13.81 9.10 -10.25
C THR A 34 -13.05 8.37 -11.34
N ILE A 35 -12.44 9.09 -12.30
CA ILE A 35 -11.61 8.47 -13.35
C ILE A 35 -10.41 7.73 -12.75
N LEU A 36 -9.72 8.33 -11.79
CA LEU A 36 -8.62 7.68 -11.07
C LEU A 36 -9.09 6.43 -10.33
N GLY A 37 -10.27 6.50 -9.70
CA GLY A 37 -10.92 5.38 -9.02
C GLY A 37 -11.25 4.25 -9.97
N LEU A 38 -11.86 4.53 -11.12
CA LEU A 38 -12.17 3.52 -12.14
C LEU A 38 -10.91 2.88 -12.75
N CYS A 39 -9.82 3.63 -12.91
CA CYS A 39 -8.52 3.06 -13.28
C CYS A 39 -8.00 2.11 -12.19
N ASN A 40 -8.16 2.48 -10.91
CA ASN A 40 -7.82 1.64 -9.76
C ASN A 40 -8.64 0.37 -9.68
N PHE A 41 -9.94 0.49 -9.90
CA PHE A 41 -10.86 -0.63 -9.94
C PHE A 41 -10.43 -1.64 -11.01
N SER A 42 -10.23 -1.16 -12.24
CA SER A 42 -9.94 -2.00 -13.41
C SER A 42 -8.55 -2.63 -13.38
N ALA A 43 -7.53 -1.93 -12.91
CA ALA A 43 -6.16 -2.43 -12.88
C ALA A 43 -5.79 -3.08 -11.53
N PRO A 44 -5.30 -2.35 -10.50
CA PRO A 44 -4.84 -2.98 -9.25
C PRO A 44 -5.97 -3.66 -8.45
N GLY A 45 -7.22 -3.23 -8.57
CA GLY A 45 -8.37 -3.85 -7.92
C GLY A 45 -8.62 -5.27 -8.44
N ILE A 46 -8.73 -5.44 -9.77
CA ILE A 46 -8.87 -6.76 -10.40
C ILE A 46 -7.60 -7.60 -10.23
N TRP A 47 -6.41 -7.00 -10.25
CA TRP A 47 -5.17 -7.72 -9.94
C TRP A 47 -5.15 -8.25 -8.50
N GLY A 48 -5.62 -7.46 -7.54
CA GLY A 48 -5.78 -7.88 -6.15
C GLY A 48 -6.79 -9.02 -6.02
N ALA A 49 -7.90 -8.96 -6.75
CA ALA A 49 -8.84 -10.07 -6.82
C ALA A 49 -8.18 -11.35 -7.33
N MET A 50 -7.44 -11.30 -8.44
CA MET A 50 -6.74 -12.47 -8.99
C MET A 50 -5.79 -13.10 -7.99
N ASN A 51 -5.00 -12.30 -7.27
CA ASN A 51 -4.06 -12.83 -6.30
C ASN A 51 -4.75 -13.41 -5.06
N SER A 52 -5.92 -12.87 -4.68
CA SER A 52 -6.66 -13.38 -3.53
C SER A 52 -7.29 -14.76 -3.73
N LEU A 53 -7.27 -15.29 -4.95
CA LEU A 53 -7.59 -16.68 -5.25
C LEU A 53 -6.52 -17.67 -4.73
N GLY A 54 -5.34 -17.17 -4.36
CA GLY A 54 -4.15 -17.99 -4.15
C GLY A 54 -3.54 -18.42 -5.48
N ALA A 55 -2.24 -18.13 -5.68
CA ALA A 55 -1.53 -18.47 -6.92
C ALA A 55 -2.22 -17.98 -8.21
N GLY A 56 -2.92 -16.84 -8.17
CA GLY A 56 -3.67 -16.36 -9.34
C GLY A 56 -4.82 -17.29 -9.76
N GLY A 57 -5.24 -18.25 -8.92
CA GLY A 57 -6.22 -19.29 -9.27
C GLY A 57 -5.63 -20.50 -10.01
N ALA A 58 -4.30 -20.58 -10.13
CA ALA A 58 -3.60 -21.73 -10.69
C ALA A 58 -3.68 -22.96 -9.77
N GLN A 59 -3.30 -24.11 -10.31
CA GLN A 59 -3.20 -25.35 -9.55
C GLN A 59 -1.96 -25.37 -8.64
N SER A 60 -0.84 -24.82 -9.10
CA SER A 60 0.41 -24.76 -8.33
C SER A 60 0.83 -23.30 -8.12
N PRO A 61 1.27 -22.92 -6.91
CA PRO A 61 1.75 -21.58 -6.61
C PRO A 61 3.10 -21.24 -7.24
N HIS A 62 3.93 -22.24 -7.63
CA HIS A 62 5.32 -22.03 -8.03
C HIS A 62 5.47 -20.98 -9.15
N LEU A 63 4.84 -21.22 -10.30
CA LEU A 63 5.00 -20.37 -11.49
C LEU A 63 4.42 -18.97 -11.28
N VAL A 64 3.25 -18.87 -10.65
CA VAL A 64 2.59 -17.58 -10.43
C VAL A 64 3.30 -16.76 -9.35
N ASN A 65 3.80 -17.39 -8.28
CA ASN A 65 4.61 -16.72 -7.28
C ASN A 65 5.94 -16.24 -7.87
N ALA A 66 6.60 -17.03 -8.72
CA ALA A 66 7.79 -16.57 -9.44
C ALA A 66 7.48 -15.38 -10.37
N GLY A 67 6.34 -15.41 -11.06
CA GLY A 67 5.84 -14.28 -11.84
C GLY A 67 5.59 -13.04 -10.99
N ASN A 68 4.90 -13.17 -9.85
CA ASN A 68 4.66 -12.05 -8.94
C ASN A 68 5.96 -11.48 -8.35
N ALA A 69 6.94 -12.32 -8.03
CA ALA A 69 8.26 -11.87 -7.60
C ALA A 69 8.90 -10.96 -8.65
N LEU A 70 8.82 -11.38 -9.92
CA LEU A 70 9.29 -10.59 -11.07
C LEU A 70 8.51 -9.27 -11.23
N THR A 71 7.19 -9.31 -11.08
CA THR A 71 6.33 -8.11 -11.06
C THR A 71 6.83 -7.09 -10.04
N PHE A 72 7.05 -7.52 -8.79
CA PHE A 72 7.48 -6.63 -7.71
C PHE A 72 8.93 -6.15 -7.88
N CYS A 73 9.85 -6.99 -8.36
CA CYS A 73 11.22 -6.56 -8.71
C CYS A 73 11.21 -5.42 -9.74
N LEU A 74 10.44 -5.59 -10.83
CA LEU A 74 10.32 -4.58 -11.87
C LEU A 74 9.50 -3.37 -11.42
N MET A 75 8.58 -3.55 -10.48
CA MET A 75 7.86 -2.45 -9.83
C MET A 75 8.81 -1.57 -9.01
N VAL A 76 9.77 -2.14 -8.26
CA VAL A 76 10.79 -1.35 -7.53
C VAL A 76 11.58 -0.47 -8.50
N VAL A 77 12.04 -1.05 -9.61
CA VAL A 77 12.81 -0.33 -10.64
C VAL A 77 11.96 0.74 -11.32
N SER A 78 10.75 0.39 -11.76
CA SER A 78 9.87 1.35 -12.45
C SER A 78 9.38 2.47 -11.54
N CYS A 79 9.09 2.20 -10.27
CA CYS A 79 8.81 3.23 -9.27
C CYS A 79 9.97 4.23 -9.16
N TYR A 80 11.22 3.75 -9.12
CA TYR A 80 12.41 4.61 -9.01
C TYR A 80 12.56 5.57 -10.20
N PHE A 81 12.25 5.10 -11.42
CA PHE A 81 12.33 5.92 -12.64
C PHE A 81 11.03 6.63 -13.02
N SER A 82 9.94 6.41 -12.28
CA SER A 82 8.60 6.89 -12.64
C SER A 82 8.52 8.42 -12.71
N SER A 83 9.24 9.15 -11.86
CA SER A 83 9.29 10.62 -11.86
C SER A 83 9.83 11.18 -13.17
N VAL A 84 10.89 10.56 -13.70
CA VAL A 84 11.47 10.88 -15.01
C VAL A 84 10.46 10.57 -16.11
N MET A 85 9.79 9.42 -16.06
CA MET A 85 8.77 9.08 -17.05
C MET A 85 7.64 10.11 -17.09
N VAL A 86 7.08 10.49 -15.93
CA VAL A 86 6.01 11.50 -15.83
C VAL A 86 6.45 12.87 -16.33
N HIS A 87 7.72 13.25 -16.14
CA HIS A 87 8.25 14.48 -16.70
C HIS A 87 8.13 14.52 -18.24
N TYR A 88 8.41 13.40 -18.93
CA TYR A 88 8.33 13.33 -20.39
C TYR A 88 6.93 13.06 -20.95
N ILE A 89 6.21 12.06 -20.43
CA ILE A 89 4.90 11.64 -21.00
C ILE A 89 3.70 12.36 -20.36
N GLY A 90 3.94 13.09 -19.28
CA GLY A 90 2.92 13.76 -18.48
C GLY A 90 2.11 12.79 -17.60
N ILE A 91 1.50 13.32 -16.54
CA ILE A 91 0.77 12.52 -15.55
C ILE A 91 -0.37 11.68 -16.15
N LYS A 92 -1.04 12.21 -17.17
CA LYS A 92 -2.12 11.51 -17.89
C LYS A 92 -1.57 10.32 -18.68
N GLY A 93 -0.48 10.52 -19.41
CA GLY A 93 0.17 9.45 -20.17
C GLY A 93 0.69 8.36 -19.25
N ALA A 94 1.25 8.74 -18.10
CA ALA A 94 1.72 7.82 -17.09
C ALA A 94 0.61 6.98 -16.46
N LEU A 95 -0.55 7.58 -16.12
CA LEU A 95 -1.70 6.81 -15.63
C LEU A 95 -2.19 5.79 -16.67
N MET A 96 -2.28 6.19 -17.94
CA MET A 96 -2.67 5.29 -19.02
C MET A 96 -1.66 4.16 -19.21
N PHE A 97 -0.37 4.49 -19.34
CA PHE A 97 0.69 3.50 -19.45
C PHE A 97 0.65 2.52 -18.26
N GLY A 98 0.38 3.05 -17.07
CA GLY A 98 0.31 2.28 -15.84
C GLY A 98 -0.79 1.23 -15.82
N THR A 99 -1.90 1.43 -16.55
CA THR A 99 -3.00 0.45 -16.61
C THR A 99 -2.79 -0.65 -17.66
N ILE A 100 -1.93 -0.44 -18.66
CA ILE A 100 -1.79 -1.35 -19.82
C ILE A 100 -1.24 -2.72 -19.43
N GLY A 101 -0.25 -2.80 -18.55
CA GLY A 101 0.46 -4.05 -18.24
C GLY A 101 -0.36 -5.06 -17.43
N TYR A 102 -1.50 -4.66 -16.86
CA TYR A 102 -2.36 -5.54 -16.07
C TYR A 102 -3.10 -6.57 -16.94
N ALA A 103 -3.63 -6.16 -18.10
CA ALA A 103 -4.37 -7.05 -19.01
C ALA A 103 -3.49 -8.19 -19.59
N PRO A 104 -2.25 -7.94 -20.05
CA PRO A 104 -1.31 -9.00 -20.43
C PRO A 104 -1.04 -10.01 -19.31
N TYR A 105 -0.97 -9.57 -18.04
CA TYR A 105 -0.81 -10.49 -16.90
C TYR A 105 -2.03 -11.41 -16.73
N ALA A 106 -3.25 -10.89 -16.80
CA ALA A 106 -4.45 -11.74 -16.76
C ALA A 106 -4.53 -12.68 -17.97
N ALA A 107 -4.12 -12.22 -19.16
CA ALA A 107 -4.02 -13.05 -20.36
C ALA A 107 -2.98 -14.16 -20.21
N ALA A 108 -1.87 -13.89 -19.53
CA ALA A 108 -0.87 -14.90 -19.21
C ALA A 108 -1.44 -15.98 -18.28
N LEU A 109 -2.17 -15.59 -17.22
CA LEU A 109 -2.87 -16.54 -16.34
C LEU A 109 -3.91 -17.36 -17.11
N TYR A 110 -4.67 -16.74 -18.00
CA TYR A 110 -5.63 -17.43 -18.87
C TYR A 110 -4.96 -18.48 -19.74
N THR A 111 -3.91 -18.12 -20.47
CA THR A 111 -3.23 -19.04 -21.39
C THR A 111 -2.50 -20.16 -20.66
N ASN A 112 -1.92 -19.87 -19.50
CA ASN A 112 -1.38 -20.91 -18.63
C ASN A 112 -2.48 -21.86 -18.14
N ASN A 113 -3.60 -21.33 -17.67
CA ASN A 113 -4.73 -22.13 -17.22
C ASN A 113 -5.30 -23.00 -18.35
N ARG A 114 -5.50 -22.44 -19.55
CA ARG A 114 -6.18 -23.13 -20.65
C ARG A 114 -5.26 -24.07 -21.44
N PHE A 115 -4.01 -23.65 -21.69
CA PHE A 115 -3.08 -24.27 -22.62
C PHE A 115 -1.76 -24.72 -21.99
N GLY A 116 -1.49 -24.38 -20.72
CA GLY A 116 -0.23 -24.70 -20.04
C GLY A 116 0.94 -23.80 -20.44
N THR A 117 0.69 -22.66 -21.07
CA THR A 117 1.76 -21.74 -21.51
C THR A 117 2.46 -21.09 -20.31
N GLU A 118 3.75 -21.35 -20.12
CA GLU A 118 4.49 -20.83 -18.96
C GLU A 118 5.25 -19.53 -19.25
N TRP A 119 5.91 -19.42 -20.41
CA TRP A 119 6.73 -18.24 -20.77
C TRP A 119 5.95 -16.93 -20.70
N PHE A 120 4.66 -16.99 -21.03
CA PHE A 120 3.80 -15.81 -21.03
C PHE A 120 3.52 -15.31 -19.61
N ILE A 121 3.57 -16.16 -18.57
CA ILE A 121 3.49 -15.71 -17.17
C ILE A 121 4.62 -14.73 -16.87
N TYR A 122 5.86 -15.07 -17.23
CA TYR A 122 7.00 -14.19 -16.99
C TYR A 122 6.91 -12.89 -17.79
N LEU A 123 6.51 -12.96 -19.06
CA LEU A 123 6.33 -11.75 -19.88
C LEU A 123 5.19 -10.88 -19.33
N GLY A 124 4.03 -11.46 -19.05
CA GLY A 124 2.86 -10.76 -18.52
C GLY A 124 3.14 -10.10 -17.17
N SER A 125 3.79 -10.83 -16.25
CA SER A 125 4.28 -10.29 -14.97
C SER A 125 5.28 -9.15 -15.17
N SER A 126 6.17 -9.26 -16.16
CA SER A 126 7.14 -8.19 -16.44
C SER A 126 6.47 -6.90 -16.90
N LEU A 127 5.55 -7.02 -17.85
CA LEU A 127 4.75 -5.89 -18.34
C LEU A 127 3.93 -5.26 -17.22
N CYS A 128 3.30 -6.09 -16.37
CA CYS A 128 2.56 -5.64 -15.21
C CYS A 128 3.43 -4.92 -14.19
N GLY A 129 4.63 -5.42 -13.90
CA GLY A 129 5.54 -4.80 -12.93
C GLY A 129 6.00 -3.42 -13.37
N ILE A 130 6.40 -3.30 -14.65
CA ILE A 130 6.82 -2.02 -15.25
C ILE A 130 5.66 -1.01 -15.27
N SER A 131 4.45 -1.45 -15.65
CA SER A 131 3.29 -0.55 -15.67
C SER A 131 2.85 -0.18 -14.26
N ALA A 132 2.85 -1.13 -13.32
CA ALA A 132 2.40 -0.91 -11.95
C ALA A 132 3.20 0.19 -11.26
N GLY A 133 4.54 0.20 -11.36
CA GLY A 133 5.33 1.23 -10.68
C GLY A 133 5.04 2.65 -11.19
N VAL A 134 4.78 2.80 -12.50
CA VAL A 134 4.33 4.07 -13.08
C VAL A 134 2.91 4.41 -12.64
N PHE A 135 2.01 3.43 -12.59
CA PHE A 135 0.63 3.60 -12.14
C PHE A 135 0.55 4.14 -10.71
N TRP A 136 1.22 3.48 -9.76
CA TRP A 136 1.18 3.84 -8.34
C TRP A 136 1.72 5.25 -8.08
N MET A 137 2.78 5.65 -8.78
CA MET A 137 3.27 7.02 -8.66
C MET A 137 2.29 8.02 -9.26
N ALA A 138 1.78 7.75 -10.48
CA ALA A 138 0.81 8.65 -11.12
C ALA A 138 -0.46 8.82 -10.29
N GLU A 139 -0.94 7.72 -9.71
CA GLU A 139 -2.05 7.70 -8.77
C GLU A 139 -1.79 8.59 -7.55
N ALA A 140 -0.68 8.37 -6.84
CA ALA A 140 -0.34 9.13 -5.65
C ALA A 140 -0.27 10.64 -5.95
N ALA A 141 0.37 11.01 -7.05
CA ALA A 141 0.48 12.40 -7.47
C ALA A 141 -0.89 13.03 -7.79
N ILE A 142 -1.78 12.32 -8.50
CA ILE A 142 -3.13 12.81 -8.80
C ILE A 142 -3.95 12.93 -7.51
N ALA A 143 -3.93 11.90 -6.68
CA ALA A 143 -4.71 11.81 -5.45
C ALA A 143 -4.35 12.92 -4.44
N ILE A 144 -3.09 13.36 -4.41
CA ILE A 144 -2.61 14.43 -3.53
C ILE A 144 -2.85 15.82 -4.12
N ALA A 145 -2.55 16.01 -5.42
CA ALA A 145 -2.50 17.34 -6.02
C ALA A 145 -3.83 17.86 -6.55
N TYR A 146 -4.72 16.97 -7.02
CA TYR A 146 -5.96 17.38 -7.67
C TYR A 146 -6.98 17.91 -6.65
N PRO A 147 -7.18 17.28 -5.47
CA PRO A 147 -8.14 17.77 -4.49
C PRO A 147 -7.77 19.10 -3.85
N GLU A 148 -8.81 19.89 -3.53
CA GLU A 148 -8.71 21.07 -2.70
C GLU A 148 -8.27 20.68 -1.27
N PRO A 149 -7.54 21.54 -0.53
CA PRO A 149 -6.92 21.15 0.75
C PRO A 149 -7.95 20.64 1.76
N TRP A 150 -9.08 21.35 1.91
CA TRP A 150 -10.21 20.97 2.77
C TRP A 150 -10.98 19.72 2.31
N ASN A 151 -10.76 19.24 1.07
CA ASN A 151 -11.47 18.10 0.50
C ASN A 151 -10.56 16.88 0.27
N LYS A 152 -9.25 17.00 0.52
CA LYS A 152 -8.25 15.93 0.31
C LYS A 152 -8.68 14.61 0.96
N GLY A 153 -9.03 14.61 2.24
CA GLY A 153 -9.41 13.38 2.96
C GLY A 153 -10.65 12.68 2.37
N LYS A 154 -11.69 13.44 2.03
CA LYS A 154 -12.92 12.88 1.41
C LYS A 154 -12.65 12.32 0.02
N ALA A 155 -11.87 13.04 -0.78
CA ALA A 155 -11.47 12.61 -2.12
C ALA A 155 -10.64 11.32 -2.07
N LEU A 156 -9.70 11.21 -1.13
CA LEU A 156 -8.89 10.01 -0.91
C LEU A 156 -9.74 8.80 -0.51
N GLY A 157 -10.66 8.97 0.46
CA GLY A 157 -11.57 7.89 0.87
C GLY A 157 -12.51 7.42 -0.24
N TYR A 158 -13.07 8.35 -1.02
CA TYR A 158 -13.91 8.04 -2.18
C TYR A 158 -13.14 7.25 -3.24
N TRP A 159 -11.91 7.68 -3.56
CA TRP A 159 -11.05 6.99 -4.51
C TRP A 159 -10.67 5.57 -4.04
N LEU A 160 -10.25 5.40 -2.78
CA LEU A 160 -9.89 4.10 -2.18
C LEU A 160 -11.01 3.06 -2.31
N THR A 161 -12.27 3.51 -2.23
CA THR A 161 -13.45 2.65 -2.35
C THR A 161 -13.46 1.88 -3.66
N TYR A 162 -13.00 2.47 -4.77
CA TYR A 162 -12.97 1.80 -6.07
C TYR A 162 -11.98 0.63 -6.12
N ARG A 163 -10.80 0.78 -5.53
CA ARG A 163 -9.81 -0.31 -5.46
C ARG A 163 -10.36 -1.49 -4.69
N LEU A 164 -10.97 -1.23 -3.53
CA LEU A 164 -11.59 -2.25 -2.66
C LEU A 164 -12.80 -2.90 -3.34
N ALA A 165 -13.63 -2.11 -4.03
CA ALA A 165 -14.75 -2.63 -4.80
C ALA A 165 -14.30 -3.58 -5.92
N GLY A 166 -13.17 -3.29 -6.58
CA GLY A 166 -12.59 -4.18 -7.60
C GLY A 166 -12.21 -5.55 -7.01
N GLN A 167 -11.58 -5.56 -5.83
CA GLN A 167 -11.22 -6.78 -5.13
C GLN A 167 -12.46 -7.61 -4.74
N ILE A 168 -13.47 -6.96 -4.16
CA ILE A 168 -14.71 -7.63 -3.73
C ILE A 168 -15.49 -8.17 -4.93
N LEU A 169 -15.64 -7.38 -6.00
CA LEU A 169 -16.34 -7.80 -7.20
C LEU A 169 -15.63 -9.00 -7.85
N GLY A 170 -14.30 -8.95 -7.96
CA GLY A 170 -13.55 -10.07 -8.53
C GLY A 170 -13.67 -11.34 -7.70
N GLY A 171 -13.69 -11.22 -6.37
CA GLY A 171 -13.99 -12.35 -5.47
C GLY A 171 -15.40 -12.89 -5.65
N ALA A 172 -16.41 -12.02 -5.83
CA ALA A 172 -17.79 -12.42 -6.06
C ALA A 172 -17.98 -13.14 -7.41
N ILE A 173 -17.38 -12.63 -8.49
CA ILE A 173 -17.36 -13.27 -9.82
C ILE A 173 -16.72 -14.66 -9.71
N ASN A 174 -15.59 -14.76 -9.01
CA ASN A 174 -14.89 -16.02 -8.87
C ASN A 174 -15.69 -17.06 -8.09
N LEU A 175 -16.33 -16.65 -6.98
CA LEU A 175 -17.22 -17.52 -6.22
C LEU A 175 -18.42 -17.99 -7.05
N GLY A 176 -19.10 -17.07 -7.73
CA GLY A 176 -20.25 -17.40 -8.57
C GLY A 176 -19.91 -18.39 -9.70
N LEU A 177 -18.72 -18.30 -10.29
CA LEU A 177 -18.28 -19.16 -11.39
C LEU A 177 -17.64 -20.49 -10.94
N ASN A 178 -17.29 -20.63 -9.66
CA ASN A 178 -16.59 -21.82 -9.15
C ASN A 178 -17.28 -22.49 -7.95
N ALA A 179 -18.49 -22.06 -7.56
CA ALA A 179 -19.20 -22.60 -6.40
C ALA A 179 -19.40 -24.14 -6.45
N ASP A 180 -19.51 -24.71 -7.65
CA ASP A 180 -19.73 -26.15 -7.84
C ASP A 180 -18.42 -26.96 -7.91
N ARG A 181 -17.24 -26.34 -7.77
CA ARG A 181 -15.93 -27.01 -7.91
C ARG A 181 -15.33 -27.34 -6.55
N ASP A 182 -15.65 -28.51 -6.03
CA ASP A 182 -15.28 -28.97 -4.68
C ASP A 182 -13.90 -29.64 -4.55
N GLN A 183 -13.18 -29.80 -5.66
CA GLN A 183 -11.86 -30.41 -5.70
C GLN A 183 -10.73 -29.38 -5.69
N ALA A 184 -9.50 -29.83 -5.38
CA ALA A 184 -8.28 -29.08 -5.71
C ALA A 184 -8.14 -28.89 -7.22
N GLY A 185 -7.41 -27.86 -7.63
CA GLY A 185 -7.15 -27.62 -9.05
C GLY A 185 -7.06 -26.14 -9.38
N LYS A 186 -7.42 -25.78 -10.59
CA LYS A 186 -7.41 -24.40 -11.09
C LYS A 186 -8.83 -23.86 -11.21
N VAL A 187 -9.00 -22.54 -11.04
CA VAL A 187 -10.30 -21.88 -11.29
C VAL A 187 -10.69 -22.01 -12.76
N THR A 188 -11.97 -21.84 -13.06
CA THR A 188 -12.45 -21.82 -14.44
C THR A 188 -11.80 -20.69 -15.24
N TYR A 189 -11.40 -20.99 -16.47
CA TYR A 189 -10.74 -20.02 -17.34
C TYR A 189 -11.63 -18.82 -17.68
N THR A 190 -12.96 -18.96 -17.55
CA THR A 190 -13.94 -17.88 -17.73
C THR A 190 -13.69 -16.71 -16.78
N VAL A 191 -13.18 -16.97 -15.57
CA VAL A 191 -12.82 -15.91 -14.61
C VAL A 191 -11.78 -14.97 -15.20
N TYR A 192 -10.74 -15.51 -15.85
CA TYR A 192 -9.72 -14.67 -16.48
C TYR A 192 -10.24 -13.90 -17.69
N LEU A 193 -11.15 -14.46 -18.48
CA LEU A 193 -11.76 -13.74 -19.61
C LEU A 193 -12.50 -12.48 -19.12
N VAL A 194 -13.24 -12.59 -18.02
CA VAL A 194 -13.91 -11.44 -17.38
C VAL A 194 -12.89 -10.44 -16.87
N PHE A 195 -11.82 -10.89 -16.21
CA PHE A 195 -10.78 -10.01 -15.68
C PHE A 195 -10.00 -9.27 -16.77
N ILE A 196 -9.67 -9.94 -17.88
CA ILE A 196 -9.04 -9.33 -19.06
C ILE A 196 -9.95 -8.24 -19.62
N ALA A 197 -11.25 -8.53 -19.80
CA ALA A 197 -12.20 -7.55 -20.31
C ALA A 197 -12.28 -6.30 -19.41
N LEU A 198 -12.34 -6.49 -18.09
CA LEU A 198 -12.34 -5.38 -17.12
C LEU A 198 -11.03 -4.58 -17.14
N GLN A 199 -9.88 -5.24 -17.28
CA GLN A 199 -8.57 -4.57 -17.33
C GLN A 199 -8.34 -3.80 -18.63
N CYS A 200 -8.84 -4.29 -19.77
CA CYS A 200 -8.78 -3.58 -21.05
C CYS A 200 -9.54 -2.24 -21.04
N VAL A 201 -10.51 -2.06 -20.14
CA VAL A 201 -11.23 -0.79 -19.96
C VAL A 201 -10.35 0.27 -19.29
N GLY A 202 -9.35 -0.13 -18.48
CA GLY A 202 -8.49 0.78 -17.71
C GLY A 202 -7.82 1.89 -18.54
N PRO A 203 -7.08 1.56 -19.62
CA PRO A 203 -6.45 2.56 -20.48
C PRO A 203 -7.46 3.51 -21.13
N VAL A 204 -8.63 2.99 -21.52
CA VAL A 204 -9.71 3.78 -22.13
C VAL A 204 -10.29 4.77 -21.12
N VAL A 205 -10.51 4.34 -19.88
CA VAL A 205 -10.94 5.23 -18.79
C VAL A 205 -9.88 6.29 -18.50
N GLY A 206 -8.59 5.91 -18.50
CA GLY A 206 -7.47 6.84 -18.32
C GLY A 206 -7.44 7.98 -19.35
N LEU A 207 -7.95 7.77 -20.56
CA LEU A 207 -8.09 8.82 -21.58
C LEU A 207 -9.01 9.97 -21.14
N PHE A 208 -9.92 9.74 -20.22
CA PHE A 208 -10.83 10.79 -19.73
C PHE A 208 -10.21 11.63 -18.61
N LEU A 209 -9.04 11.25 -18.08
CA LEU A 209 -8.35 12.05 -17.07
C LEU A 209 -7.97 13.42 -17.66
N ASN A 210 -8.22 14.49 -16.92
CA ASN A 210 -7.75 15.81 -17.29
C ASN A 210 -6.26 15.95 -16.98
N ARG A 211 -5.55 16.70 -17.83
CA ARG A 211 -4.20 17.19 -17.52
C ARG A 211 -4.30 18.17 -16.34
N PRO A 212 -3.27 18.29 -15.48
CA PRO A 212 -3.28 19.19 -14.31
C PRO A 212 -3.71 20.61 -14.65
N SER A 213 -3.20 21.16 -15.75
CA SER A 213 -3.52 22.51 -16.23
C SER A 213 -4.98 22.72 -16.66
N LYS A 214 -5.74 21.65 -16.90
CA LYS A 214 -7.15 21.67 -17.29
C LYS A 214 -8.10 21.38 -16.13
N VAL A 215 -7.59 20.93 -14.98
CA VAL A 215 -8.40 20.67 -13.80
C VAL A 215 -8.89 22.01 -13.24
N GLN A 216 -10.17 22.06 -12.91
CA GLN A 216 -10.81 23.22 -12.29
C GLN A 216 -11.18 22.84 -10.86
N ARG A 217 -10.46 23.43 -9.90
CA ARG A 217 -10.74 23.31 -8.48
C ARG A 217 -11.73 24.36 -8.04
N LYS A 218 -12.51 24.02 -7.01
CA LYS A 218 -13.47 24.96 -6.42
C LYS A 218 -12.82 26.17 -5.78
N ASP A 219 -11.54 26.08 -5.42
CA ASP A 219 -10.74 27.17 -4.84
C ASP A 219 -10.19 28.18 -5.87
N GLY A 220 -10.46 27.95 -7.16
CA GLY A 220 -9.96 28.79 -8.26
C GLY A 220 -8.46 28.65 -8.55
N LYS A 221 -7.72 27.83 -7.78
CA LYS A 221 -6.29 27.61 -7.98
C LYS A 221 -6.04 26.54 -9.03
N LYS A 222 -4.96 26.70 -9.79
CA LYS A 222 -4.51 25.68 -10.76
C LYS A 222 -3.77 24.57 -10.02
N VAL A 223 -3.94 23.33 -10.49
CA VAL A 223 -3.18 22.17 -9.99
C VAL A 223 -1.74 22.26 -10.51
N THR A 224 -0.79 22.29 -9.59
CA THR A 224 0.65 22.17 -9.87
C THR A 224 1.17 20.85 -9.31
N LEU A 225 2.05 20.19 -10.07
CA LEU A 225 2.69 18.94 -9.65
C LEU A 225 4.18 19.22 -9.40
N ALA A 226 4.57 19.40 -8.14
CA ALA A 226 5.95 19.72 -7.74
C ALA A 226 6.97 18.65 -8.15
N ILE A 227 6.53 17.39 -8.34
CA ILE A 227 7.38 16.26 -8.78
C ILE A 227 8.00 16.51 -10.17
N LEU A 228 7.41 17.41 -10.98
CA LEU A 228 7.90 17.71 -12.34
C LEU A 228 9.13 18.61 -12.38
N ASP A 229 9.43 19.35 -11.30
CA ASP A 229 10.37 20.47 -11.35
C ASP A 229 11.84 20.03 -11.19
N ASN A 230 12.14 19.04 -10.32
CA ASN A 230 13.49 18.47 -10.21
C ASN A 230 13.49 17.00 -9.75
N PRO A 231 13.39 16.02 -10.67
CA PRO A 231 13.27 14.60 -10.33
C PRO A 231 14.53 14.05 -9.62
N TRP A 232 15.72 14.55 -9.97
CA TRP A 232 16.98 14.09 -9.36
C TRP A 232 17.14 14.55 -7.92
N PHE A 233 16.67 15.77 -7.60
CA PHE A 233 16.62 16.25 -6.24
C PHE A 233 15.73 15.36 -5.37
N GLU A 234 14.54 15.02 -5.85
CA GLU A 234 13.61 14.14 -5.12
C GLU A 234 14.18 12.75 -4.90
N ILE A 235 14.86 12.16 -5.90
CA ILE A 235 15.57 10.88 -5.74
C ILE A 235 16.64 10.97 -4.65
N LYS A 236 17.45 12.04 -4.65
CA LYS A 236 18.52 12.23 -3.67
C LYS A 236 17.97 12.38 -2.24
N GLN A 237 16.93 13.18 -2.05
CA GLN A 237 16.32 13.37 -0.72
C GLN A 237 15.62 12.10 -0.23
N THR A 238 14.89 11.41 -1.11
CA THR A 238 14.27 10.12 -0.79
C THR A 238 15.32 9.09 -0.37
N THR A 239 16.44 9.01 -1.09
CA THR A 239 17.56 8.11 -0.74
C THR A 239 18.16 8.47 0.62
N ARG A 240 18.35 9.76 0.92
CA ARG A 240 18.83 10.21 2.24
C ARG A 240 17.88 9.78 3.37
N LEU A 241 16.58 9.94 3.18
CA LEU A 241 15.57 9.55 4.17
C LEU A 241 15.58 8.04 4.44
N PHE A 242 15.80 7.21 3.41
CA PHE A 242 15.91 5.75 3.54
C PHE A 242 16.98 5.32 4.55
N PHE A 243 18.14 5.99 4.54
CA PHE A 243 19.25 5.69 5.45
C PHE A 243 19.12 6.32 6.85
N THR A 244 17.98 6.93 7.16
CA THR A 244 17.73 7.48 8.50
C THR A 244 17.49 6.35 9.50
N LYS A 245 18.08 6.45 10.68
CA LYS A 245 17.93 5.45 11.77
C LYS A 245 16.47 5.07 12.03
N ARG A 246 15.56 6.05 12.07
CA ARG A 246 14.12 5.82 12.31
C ARG A 246 13.47 4.96 11.21
N PHE A 247 13.80 5.21 9.95
CA PHE A 247 13.25 4.43 8.84
C PHE A 247 13.83 3.01 8.80
N LEU A 248 15.15 2.88 8.98
CA LEU A 248 15.82 1.58 9.01
C LEU A 248 15.32 0.67 10.15
N LEU A 249 14.98 1.24 11.31
CA LEU A 249 14.38 0.48 12.42
C LEU A 249 12.95 0.00 12.11
N ILE A 250 12.19 0.73 11.30
CA ILE A 250 10.84 0.35 10.87
C ILE A 250 10.86 -0.58 9.65
N LEU A 251 11.98 -0.65 8.91
CA LEU A 251 12.09 -1.42 7.67
C LEU A 251 11.75 -2.91 7.83
N LEU A 252 12.16 -3.54 8.94
CA LEU A 252 11.82 -4.93 9.24
C LEU A 252 10.33 -5.11 9.57
N TRP A 253 9.70 -4.10 10.16
CA TRP A 253 8.26 -4.11 10.45
C TRP A 253 7.42 -3.91 9.19
N ILE A 254 7.88 -3.07 8.25
CA ILE A 254 7.33 -3.02 6.89
C ILE A 254 7.46 -4.40 6.25
N GLY A 255 8.65 -5.00 6.35
CA GLY A 255 8.96 -6.29 5.77
C GLY A 255 8.05 -7.42 6.23
N GLN A 256 7.91 -7.64 7.55
CA GLN A 256 7.05 -8.70 8.07
C GLN A 256 5.58 -8.53 7.67
N ALA A 257 5.11 -7.28 7.61
CA ALA A 257 3.74 -6.99 7.24
C ALA A 257 3.47 -7.43 5.80
N VAL A 258 4.26 -6.97 4.84
CA VAL A 258 4.01 -7.29 3.42
C VAL A 258 4.53 -8.65 2.98
N PHE A 259 5.52 -9.20 3.67
CA PHE A 259 5.97 -10.56 3.44
C PHE A 259 4.81 -11.54 3.67
N SER A 260 3.95 -11.29 4.66
CA SER A 260 2.80 -12.15 4.96
C SER A 260 1.85 -12.39 3.79
N GLU A 261 1.74 -11.45 2.84
CA GLU A 261 0.78 -11.51 1.74
C GLU A 261 0.92 -12.77 0.89
N ALA A 262 2.13 -13.04 0.39
CA ALA A 262 2.38 -14.24 -0.40
C ALA A 262 2.16 -15.52 0.43
N VAL A 263 2.43 -15.46 1.74
CA VAL A 263 2.32 -16.61 2.64
C VAL A 263 0.86 -17.03 2.80
N PHE A 264 -0.04 -16.13 3.19
CA PHE A 264 -1.42 -16.53 3.46
C PHE A 264 -2.20 -16.83 2.15
N PHE A 265 -1.87 -16.18 1.03
CA PHE A 265 -2.44 -16.56 -0.27
C PHE A 265 -1.91 -17.90 -0.80
N THR A 266 -0.64 -18.22 -0.54
CA THR A 266 -0.08 -19.54 -0.89
C THR A 266 -0.64 -20.64 0.00
N TYR A 267 -0.80 -20.37 1.30
CA TYR A 267 -1.51 -21.26 2.23
C TYR A 267 -2.92 -21.59 1.73
N LEU A 268 -3.66 -20.57 1.29
CA LEU A 268 -4.98 -20.76 0.68
C LEU A 268 -4.90 -21.60 -0.60
N ALA A 269 -3.89 -21.38 -1.45
CA ALA A 269 -3.70 -22.11 -2.70
C ALA A 269 -3.40 -23.61 -2.51
N LEU A 270 -2.63 -23.96 -1.48
CA LEU A 270 -2.13 -25.31 -1.25
C LEU A 270 -3.15 -26.23 -0.58
N TRP A 271 -3.88 -25.72 0.42
CA TRP A 271 -4.61 -26.56 1.36
C TRP A 271 -6.13 -26.56 1.18
N PHE A 272 -6.66 -25.88 0.15
CA PHE A 272 -8.11 -25.70 -0.03
C PHE A 272 -8.60 -26.01 -1.45
N SER A 273 -9.86 -26.44 -1.53
CA SER A 273 -10.58 -26.66 -2.80
C SER A 273 -10.76 -25.37 -3.59
N VAL A 274 -11.03 -25.49 -4.90
CA VAL A 274 -11.26 -24.33 -5.78
C VAL A 274 -12.38 -23.42 -5.24
N ARG A 275 -13.52 -23.98 -4.82
CA ARG A 275 -14.63 -23.20 -4.26
C ARG A 275 -14.33 -22.57 -2.89
N ALA A 276 -13.57 -23.26 -2.03
CA ALA A 276 -13.12 -22.70 -0.77
C ALA A 276 -12.19 -21.49 -0.96
N ARG A 277 -11.26 -21.57 -1.93
CA ARG A 277 -10.40 -20.43 -2.31
C ARG A 277 -11.23 -19.26 -2.87
N ALA A 278 -12.27 -19.55 -3.64
CA ALA A 278 -13.16 -18.53 -4.16
C ALA A 278 -13.94 -17.81 -3.05
N LEU A 279 -14.41 -18.54 -2.05
CA LEU A 279 -14.98 -17.96 -0.84
C LEU A 279 -13.95 -17.10 -0.08
N GLY A 280 -12.73 -17.61 0.07
CA GLY A 280 -11.61 -16.88 0.68
C GLY A 280 -11.32 -15.55 -0.01
N SER A 281 -11.29 -15.52 -1.34
CA SER A 281 -11.10 -14.31 -2.13
C SER A 281 -12.15 -13.24 -1.82
N LEU A 282 -13.45 -13.60 -1.79
CA LEU A 282 -14.53 -12.67 -1.46
C LEU A 282 -14.45 -12.16 -0.01
N LEU A 283 -14.33 -13.09 0.94
CA LEU A 283 -14.30 -12.75 2.36
C LEU A 283 -13.06 -11.93 2.74
N SER A 284 -11.91 -12.21 2.11
CA SER A 284 -10.67 -11.44 2.32
C SER A 284 -10.87 -9.96 2.02
N GLY A 285 -11.58 -9.63 0.93
CA GLY A 285 -11.91 -8.26 0.57
C GLY A 285 -12.86 -7.60 1.58
N ILE A 286 -13.91 -8.29 2.00
CA ILE A 286 -14.89 -7.75 2.98
C ILE A 286 -14.23 -7.49 4.34
N VAL A 287 -13.44 -8.44 4.82
CA VAL A 287 -12.73 -8.33 6.10
C VAL A 287 -11.67 -7.23 6.03
N ALA A 288 -10.91 -7.15 4.94
CA ALA A 288 -9.94 -6.08 4.70
C ALA A 288 -10.58 -4.69 4.81
N VAL A 289 -11.72 -4.46 4.15
CA VAL A 289 -12.47 -3.20 4.23
C VAL A 289 -12.94 -2.93 5.66
N THR A 290 -13.55 -3.92 6.30
CA THR A 290 -14.18 -3.75 7.61
C THR A 290 -13.15 -3.42 8.68
N THR A 291 -12.11 -4.25 8.79
CA THR A 291 -11.04 -4.07 9.76
C THR A 291 -10.27 -2.78 9.50
N GLY A 292 -10.06 -2.42 8.23
CA GLY A 292 -9.38 -1.19 7.88
C GLY A 292 -10.13 0.07 8.32
N ASN A 293 -11.45 0.11 8.11
CA ASN A 293 -12.29 1.22 8.56
C ASN A 293 -12.34 1.33 10.08
N ILE A 294 -12.45 0.19 10.80
CA ILE A 294 -12.45 0.18 12.27
C ILE A 294 -11.15 0.76 12.81
N LEU A 295 -10.00 0.34 12.26
CA LEU A 295 -8.71 0.83 12.71
C LEU A 295 -8.51 2.32 12.37
N GLY A 296 -8.86 2.74 11.15
CA GLY A 296 -8.79 4.15 10.75
C GLY A 296 -9.62 5.04 11.67
N GLN A 297 -10.86 4.64 11.98
CA GLN A 297 -11.71 5.36 12.93
C GLN A 297 -11.11 5.44 14.34
N TYR A 298 -10.29 4.49 14.77
CA TYR A 298 -9.59 4.57 16.05
C TYR A 298 -8.39 5.50 16.00
N LEU A 299 -7.57 5.38 14.95
CA LEU A 299 -6.38 6.20 14.76
C LEU A 299 -6.72 7.68 14.54
N ASP A 300 -7.87 7.99 13.93
CA ASP A 300 -8.31 9.37 13.68
C ASP A 300 -9.00 10.03 14.90
N ARG A 301 -9.24 9.29 15.99
CA ARG A 301 -9.87 9.86 17.21
C ARG A 301 -8.95 10.82 17.94
N ILE A 302 -9.09 12.11 17.66
CA ILE A 302 -8.38 13.21 18.34
C ILE A 302 -8.61 13.26 19.86
N LYS A 303 -9.74 12.72 20.36
CA LYS A 303 -10.05 12.66 21.80
C LYS A 303 -9.07 11.78 22.58
N ILE A 304 -8.36 10.87 21.91
CA ILE A 304 -7.38 9.98 22.54
C ILE A 304 -5.97 10.53 22.23
N PRO A 305 -5.07 10.63 23.20
CA PRO A 305 -3.70 11.10 22.95
C PRO A 305 -2.98 10.25 21.89
N LEU A 306 -2.14 10.89 21.07
CA LEU A 306 -1.36 10.22 20.00
C LEU A 306 -0.55 9.03 20.54
N ARG A 307 0.14 9.24 21.67
CA ARG A 307 0.92 8.20 22.35
C ARG A 307 0.09 6.95 22.67
N THR A 308 -1.15 7.13 23.10
CA THR A 308 -2.03 6.04 23.51
C THR A 308 -2.49 5.28 22.28
N ARG A 309 -2.98 5.99 21.26
CA ARG A 309 -3.45 5.39 20.00
C ARG A 309 -2.34 4.60 19.29
N ALA A 310 -1.16 5.19 19.15
CA ALA A 310 -0.04 4.55 18.45
C ALA A 310 0.44 3.29 19.19
N ARG A 311 0.65 3.39 20.50
CA ARG A 311 1.19 2.27 21.31
C ARG A 311 0.16 1.16 21.52
N SER A 312 -1.11 1.50 21.77
CA SER A 312 -2.17 0.49 21.91
C SER A 312 -2.38 -0.28 20.62
N THR A 313 -2.44 0.42 19.48
CA THR A 313 -2.58 -0.20 18.16
C THR A 313 -1.43 -1.14 17.88
N PHE A 314 -0.19 -0.68 18.12
CA PHE A 314 0.99 -1.52 17.94
C PHE A 314 0.90 -2.81 18.76
N TRP A 315 0.66 -2.74 20.06
CA TRP A 315 0.62 -3.93 20.91
C TRP A 315 -0.56 -4.86 20.60
N VAL A 316 -1.72 -4.31 20.22
CA VAL A 316 -2.85 -5.12 19.74
C VAL A 316 -2.46 -5.89 18.49
N ILE A 317 -1.84 -5.24 17.50
CA ILE A 317 -1.36 -5.90 16.28
C ILE A 317 -0.31 -6.96 16.61
N VAL A 318 0.66 -6.65 17.47
CA VAL A 318 1.70 -7.59 17.89
C VAL A 318 1.09 -8.84 18.51
N VAL A 319 0.21 -8.70 19.51
CA VAL A 319 -0.39 -9.85 20.22
C VAL A 319 -1.26 -10.69 19.27
N LEU A 320 -2.11 -10.05 18.46
CA LEU A 320 -2.97 -10.77 17.52
C LEU A 320 -2.17 -11.49 16.43
N GLN A 321 -1.19 -10.82 15.81
CA GLN A 321 -0.32 -11.43 14.81
C GLN A 321 0.46 -12.60 15.41
N GLY A 322 1.02 -12.46 16.62
CA GLY A 322 1.72 -13.55 17.30
C GLY A 322 0.83 -14.79 17.50
N ALA A 323 -0.41 -14.59 17.95
CA ALA A 323 -1.38 -15.66 18.13
C ALA A 323 -1.75 -16.35 16.80
N TRP A 324 -1.98 -15.57 15.74
CA TRP A 324 -2.36 -16.11 14.43
C TRP A 324 -1.20 -16.81 13.72
N TRP A 325 0.03 -16.30 13.83
CA TRP A 325 1.21 -16.97 13.28
C TRP A 325 1.54 -18.26 14.03
N LEU A 326 1.35 -18.29 15.35
CA LEU A 326 1.47 -19.51 16.13
C LEU A 326 0.42 -20.55 15.67
N TRP A 327 -0.83 -20.13 15.52
CA TRP A 327 -1.89 -21.01 15.01
C TRP A 327 -1.58 -21.53 13.60
N ALA A 328 -1.17 -20.64 12.68
CA ALA A 328 -0.76 -21.01 11.33
C ALA A 328 0.41 -22.01 11.33
N THR A 329 1.41 -21.78 12.19
CA THR A 329 2.59 -22.64 12.38
C THR A 329 2.17 -24.06 12.78
N VAL A 330 1.28 -24.19 13.76
CA VAL A 330 0.75 -25.51 14.18
C VAL A 330 0.05 -26.21 13.01
N LEU A 331 -0.78 -25.49 12.26
CA LEU A 331 -1.52 -26.06 11.12
C LEU A 331 -0.60 -26.51 9.99
N VAL A 332 0.33 -25.67 9.52
CA VAL A 332 1.21 -26.07 8.40
C VAL A 332 2.15 -27.21 8.77
N THR A 333 2.48 -27.34 10.05
CA THR A 333 3.25 -28.49 10.56
C THR A 333 2.43 -29.77 10.44
N GLU A 334 1.15 -29.74 10.82
CA GLU A 334 0.21 -30.86 10.69
C GLU A 334 -0.08 -31.18 9.20
N PHE A 335 -0.21 -30.15 8.36
CA PHE A 335 -0.55 -30.29 6.94
C PHE A 335 0.62 -30.82 6.10
N ARG A 336 1.86 -30.60 6.54
CA ARG A 336 3.05 -31.18 5.89
C ARG A 336 2.96 -32.69 5.77
N ASP A 337 2.46 -33.34 6.83
CA ASP A 337 2.35 -34.80 6.91
C ASP A 337 1.02 -35.29 6.32
N SER A 338 -0.09 -34.64 6.70
CA SER A 338 -1.44 -35.07 6.32
C SER A 338 -1.86 -34.70 4.89
N LYS A 339 -1.20 -33.69 4.29
CA LYS A 339 -1.48 -33.12 2.96
C LYS A 339 -2.97 -32.97 2.63
N PRO A 340 -3.74 -32.26 3.46
CA PRO A 340 -5.18 -32.16 3.29
C PRO A 340 -5.56 -31.25 2.12
N THR A 341 -6.76 -31.45 1.58
CA THR A 341 -7.45 -30.47 0.74
C THR A 341 -8.80 -30.20 1.38
N TYR A 342 -8.93 -29.08 2.08
CA TYR A 342 -10.16 -28.71 2.75
C TYR A 342 -11.14 -28.07 1.77
N ASP A 343 -12.34 -28.63 1.75
CA ASP A 343 -13.52 -27.99 1.18
C ASP A 343 -14.37 -27.34 2.29
N TRP A 344 -15.26 -26.40 1.96
CA TRP A 344 -16.10 -25.76 2.97
C TRP A 344 -17.08 -26.71 3.69
N VAL A 345 -17.33 -27.91 3.14
CA VAL A 345 -18.10 -28.97 3.84
C VAL A 345 -17.20 -29.94 4.62
N SER A 346 -15.88 -29.85 4.47
CA SER A 346 -14.95 -30.78 5.10
C SER A 346 -14.91 -30.58 6.63
N PRO A 347 -14.86 -31.67 7.41
CA PRO A 347 -14.55 -31.59 8.84
C PRO A 347 -13.22 -30.86 9.06
N GLY A 348 -13.20 -29.89 9.98
CA GLY A 348 -12.00 -29.10 10.27
C GLY A 348 -11.78 -27.88 9.37
N PHE A 349 -12.61 -27.66 8.34
CA PHE A 349 -12.53 -26.48 7.48
C PHE A 349 -12.50 -25.18 8.28
N GLY A 350 -13.39 -25.02 9.26
CA GLY A 350 -13.45 -23.80 10.08
C GLY A 350 -12.13 -23.49 10.79
N ARG A 351 -11.43 -24.51 11.32
CA ARG A 351 -10.12 -24.35 11.98
C ARG A 351 -9.05 -23.92 10.99
N ALA A 352 -9.03 -24.52 9.80
CA ALA A 352 -8.02 -24.23 8.78
C ALA A 352 -8.27 -22.87 8.10
N PHE A 353 -9.53 -22.56 7.81
CA PHE A 353 -9.94 -21.39 7.02
C PHE A 353 -9.99 -20.12 7.85
N ALA A 354 -10.38 -20.18 9.13
CA ALA A 354 -10.42 -19.00 10.00
C ALA A 354 -9.05 -18.33 10.14
N VAL A 355 -7.97 -19.11 10.21
CA VAL A 355 -6.59 -18.58 10.24
C VAL A 355 -6.29 -17.71 9.03
N PHE A 356 -6.65 -18.17 7.83
CA PHE A 356 -6.47 -17.39 6.61
C PHE A 356 -7.18 -16.03 6.68
N ILE A 357 -8.43 -16.01 7.16
CA ILE A 357 -9.20 -14.77 7.32
C ILE A 357 -8.56 -13.84 8.36
N PHE A 358 -8.12 -14.38 9.49
CA PHE A 358 -7.46 -13.59 10.54
C PHE A 358 -6.10 -13.06 10.10
N LEU A 359 -5.30 -13.84 9.37
CA LEU A 359 -4.05 -13.37 8.77
C LEU A 359 -4.30 -12.24 7.77
N THR A 360 -5.36 -12.33 6.95
CA THR A 360 -5.77 -11.24 6.05
C THR A 360 -6.17 -9.98 6.84
N ALA A 361 -6.94 -10.13 7.92
CA ALA A 361 -7.30 -9.02 8.79
C ALA A 361 -6.06 -8.38 9.42
N GLY A 362 -5.11 -9.20 9.89
CA GLY A 362 -3.84 -8.78 10.45
C GLY A 362 -2.96 -8.04 9.47
N PHE A 363 -2.89 -8.53 8.23
CA PHE A 363 -2.23 -7.84 7.13
C PHE A 363 -2.82 -6.44 6.94
N GLN A 364 -4.14 -6.30 6.87
CA GLN A 364 -4.73 -4.98 6.66
C GLN A 364 -4.58 -4.01 7.84
N MET A 365 -4.72 -4.49 9.07
CA MET A 365 -4.47 -3.65 10.25
C MET A 365 -3.04 -3.11 10.23
N ASN A 366 -2.08 -4.00 9.97
CA ASN A 366 -0.68 -3.62 9.97
C ASN A 366 -0.36 -2.70 8.79
N TYR A 367 -0.89 -2.99 7.62
CA TYR A 367 -0.75 -2.15 6.43
C TYR A 367 -1.23 -0.72 6.68
N LEU A 368 -2.43 -0.51 7.22
CA LEU A 368 -2.89 0.85 7.57
C LEU A 368 -2.09 1.49 8.71
N PHE A 369 -1.69 0.70 9.70
CA PHE A 369 -0.84 1.20 10.77
C PHE A 369 0.52 1.68 10.26
N LEU A 370 1.10 1.03 9.24
CA LEU A 370 2.33 1.49 8.58
C LEU A 370 2.16 2.87 7.95
N TYR A 371 1.07 3.13 7.22
CA TYR A 371 0.81 4.48 6.68
C TYR A 371 0.70 5.53 7.79
N PHE A 372 0.06 5.18 8.90
CA PHE A 372 0.00 6.04 10.07
C PHE A 372 1.40 6.30 10.66
N VAL A 373 2.22 5.27 10.86
CA VAL A 373 3.59 5.38 11.39
C VAL A 373 4.45 6.27 10.49
N ILE A 374 4.41 6.04 9.18
CA ILE A 374 5.13 6.84 8.18
C ILE A 374 4.65 8.30 8.19
N GLY A 375 3.35 8.54 8.32
CA GLY A 375 2.81 9.88 8.48
C GLY A 375 3.30 10.60 9.74
N GLN A 376 3.56 9.88 10.83
CA GLN A 376 4.12 10.44 12.07
C GLN A 376 5.65 10.64 12.02
N LEU A 377 6.35 9.97 11.09
CA LEU A 377 7.80 10.14 10.91
C LEU A 377 8.15 11.41 10.12
N ALA A 378 7.25 11.85 9.25
CA ALA A 378 7.43 13.04 8.43
C ALA A 378 7.32 14.32 9.26
N VAL A 379 8.21 15.29 9.01
CA VAL A 379 8.20 16.59 9.70
C VAL A 379 7.46 17.65 8.88
N ASP A 380 7.46 17.54 7.56
CA ASP A 380 6.82 18.46 6.62
C ASP A 380 6.05 17.73 5.49
N GLU A 381 5.24 18.47 4.72
CA GLU A 381 4.45 17.88 3.62
C GLU A 381 5.31 17.19 2.54
N PRO A 382 6.45 17.75 2.09
CA PRO A 382 7.36 17.06 1.16
C PRO A 382 7.91 15.74 1.70
N GLU A 383 8.28 15.68 2.99
CA GLU A 383 8.72 14.44 3.63
C GLU A 383 7.62 13.39 3.68
N VAL A 384 6.34 13.76 3.89
CA VAL A 384 5.22 12.79 3.82
C VAL A 384 5.21 12.08 2.47
N ILE A 385 5.39 12.81 1.38
CA ILE A 385 5.41 12.26 0.01
C ILE A 385 6.62 11.32 -0.15
N ARG A 386 7.80 11.73 0.30
CA ARG A 386 9.02 10.92 0.19
C ARG A 386 8.94 9.66 1.05
N TYR A 387 8.46 9.76 2.29
CA TYR A 387 8.26 8.60 3.16
C TYR A 387 7.19 7.65 2.62
N ALA A 388 6.11 8.16 2.02
CA ALA A 388 5.12 7.32 1.34
C ALA A 388 5.73 6.58 0.14
N ALA A 389 6.60 7.23 -0.64
CA ALA A 389 7.34 6.59 -1.72
C ALA A 389 8.33 5.52 -1.20
N LEU A 390 9.05 5.81 -0.11
CA LEU A 390 9.94 4.86 0.55
C LEU A 390 9.21 3.64 1.09
N LEU A 391 8.05 3.86 1.72
CA LEU A 391 7.18 2.78 2.18
C LEU A 391 6.85 1.88 0.99
N ARG A 392 6.29 2.45 -0.10
CA ARG A 392 5.88 1.67 -1.27
C ARG A 392 7.03 0.90 -1.93
N GLY A 393 8.19 1.54 -2.07
CA GLY A 393 9.39 0.91 -2.65
C GLY A 393 9.90 -0.23 -1.78
N SER A 394 9.95 -0.02 -0.46
CA SER A 394 10.38 -1.04 0.51
C SER A 394 9.39 -2.20 0.59
N GLU A 395 8.09 -1.91 0.56
CA GLU A 395 7.02 -2.91 0.52
C GLU A 395 7.19 -3.82 -0.70
N SER A 396 7.38 -3.21 -1.88
CA SER A 396 7.56 -3.95 -3.13
C SER A 396 8.80 -4.84 -3.09
N ALA A 397 9.91 -4.36 -2.54
CA ALA A 397 11.13 -5.17 -2.39
C ALA A 397 10.90 -6.39 -1.49
N TRP A 398 10.21 -6.22 -0.35
CA TRP A 398 9.88 -7.33 0.54
C TRP A 398 8.86 -8.30 -0.07
N GLN A 399 7.88 -7.82 -0.83
CA GLN A 399 6.94 -8.66 -1.56
C GLN A 399 7.66 -9.47 -2.64
N ALA A 400 8.63 -8.88 -3.35
CA ALA A 400 9.44 -9.60 -4.33
C ALA A 400 10.19 -10.77 -3.69
N VAL A 401 10.82 -10.54 -2.53
CA VAL A 401 11.49 -11.60 -1.75
C VAL A 401 10.48 -12.64 -1.28
N SER A 402 9.33 -12.22 -0.77
CA SER A 402 8.30 -13.12 -0.27
C SER A 402 7.75 -14.04 -1.35
N TYR A 403 7.28 -13.49 -2.47
CA TYR A 403 6.79 -14.29 -3.59
C TYR A 403 7.91 -15.14 -4.22
N GLY A 404 9.15 -14.62 -4.27
CA GLY A 404 10.29 -15.33 -4.83
C GLY A 404 10.63 -16.59 -4.01
N ILE A 405 10.76 -16.46 -2.70
CA ILE A 405 11.06 -17.59 -1.82
C ILE A 405 9.85 -18.55 -1.73
N THR A 406 8.63 -18.01 -1.70
CA THR A 406 7.38 -18.80 -1.68
C THR A 406 7.09 -19.48 -3.04
N SER A 407 7.91 -19.26 -4.07
CA SER A 407 7.88 -20.09 -5.28
C SER A 407 8.51 -21.47 -5.04
N VAL A 408 9.44 -21.59 -4.08
CA VAL A 408 10.09 -22.86 -3.73
C VAL A 408 9.14 -23.71 -2.89
N THR A 409 8.95 -24.97 -3.27
CA THR A 409 7.93 -25.88 -2.69
C THR A 409 8.01 -26.01 -1.17
N VAL A 410 9.21 -26.26 -0.63
CA VAL A 410 9.42 -26.42 0.83
C VAL A 410 9.08 -25.13 1.59
N PHE A 411 9.38 -23.98 1.00
CA PHE A 411 9.01 -22.70 1.58
C PHE A 411 7.51 -22.43 1.46
N ALA A 412 6.91 -22.75 0.31
CA ALA A 412 5.47 -22.60 0.10
C ALA A 412 4.64 -23.41 1.10
N GLU A 413 5.02 -24.66 1.35
CA GLU A 413 4.27 -25.56 2.23
C GLU A 413 4.36 -25.18 3.71
N VAL A 414 5.57 -24.83 4.17
CA VAL A 414 5.84 -24.66 5.61
C VAL A 414 6.81 -23.51 5.90
N GLY A 415 7.92 -23.44 5.16
CA GLY A 415 9.03 -22.55 5.49
C GLY A 415 8.66 -21.06 5.53
N ALA A 416 7.74 -20.61 4.68
CA ALA A 416 7.33 -19.21 4.61
C ALA A 416 6.52 -18.77 5.84
N VAL A 417 5.70 -19.66 6.42
CA VAL A 417 4.98 -19.40 7.68
C VAL A 417 5.97 -19.28 8.84
N TYR A 418 6.90 -20.23 8.96
CA TYR A 418 7.92 -20.19 10.02
C TYR A 418 8.82 -18.96 9.89
N TRP A 419 9.24 -18.64 8.67
CA TRP A 419 10.07 -17.48 8.39
C TRP A 419 9.35 -16.18 8.73
N ASN A 420 8.08 -16.04 8.34
CA ASN A 420 7.33 -14.83 8.65
C ASN A 420 7.04 -14.69 10.15
N PHE A 421 6.86 -15.80 10.87
CA PHE A 421 6.73 -15.77 12.33
C PHE A 421 8.03 -15.34 13.02
N ALA A 422 9.18 -15.82 12.55
CA ALA A 422 10.49 -15.37 13.03
C ALA A 422 10.72 -13.88 12.70
N LEU A 423 10.39 -13.46 11.48
CA LEU A 423 10.53 -12.08 11.02
C LEU A 423 9.63 -11.13 11.85
N TRP A 424 8.40 -11.54 12.17
CA TRP A 424 7.54 -10.84 13.12
C TRP A 424 8.24 -10.64 14.46
N GLY A 425 8.78 -11.70 15.07
CA GLY A 425 9.45 -11.63 16.37
C GLY A 425 10.66 -10.69 16.38
N VAL A 426 11.50 -10.75 15.34
CA VAL A 426 12.67 -9.87 15.19
C VAL A 426 12.27 -8.42 14.94
N ALA A 427 11.17 -8.17 14.21
CA ALA A 427 10.72 -6.83 13.86
C ALA A 427 10.07 -6.05 15.03
N VAL A 428 9.57 -6.74 16.07
CA VAL A 428 8.87 -6.10 17.20
C VAL A 428 9.76 -5.08 17.93
N LEU A 429 10.99 -5.47 18.30
CA LEU A 429 11.87 -4.61 19.10
C LEU A 429 12.30 -3.35 18.33
N PRO A 430 12.84 -3.44 17.11
CA PRO A 430 13.18 -2.27 16.30
C PRO A 430 11.98 -1.33 16.09
N ALA A 431 10.80 -1.89 15.81
CA ALA A 431 9.59 -1.08 15.62
C ALA A 431 9.17 -0.35 16.90
N TRP A 432 9.23 -1.05 18.03
CA TRP A 432 8.87 -0.47 19.32
C TRP A 432 9.78 0.70 19.71
N LEU A 433 11.08 0.63 19.39
CA LEU A 433 12.03 1.72 19.66
C LEU A 433 11.61 3.03 19.00
N VAL A 434 10.96 2.97 17.83
CA VAL A 434 10.46 4.14 17.11
C VAL A 434 9.07 4.53 17.60
N ILE A 435 8.15 3.58 17.71
CA ILE A 435 6.74 3.85 18.05
C ILE A 435 6.60 4.42 19.48
N ARG A 436 7.47 4.02 20.41
CA ARG A 436 7.46 4.57 21.77
C ARG A 436 7.78 6.07 21.81
N GLU A 437 8.49 6.61 20.83
CA GLU A 437 8.80 8.05 20.73
C GLU A 437 7.57 8.88 20.33
N PHE A 438 6.54 8.26 19.75
CA PHE A 438 5.36 8.98 19.29
C PHE A 438 4.54 9.53 20.47
N GLY A 439 4.32 10.84 20.45
CA GLY A 439 3.64 11.57 21.51
C GLY A 439 4.40 11.60 22.84
N ALA A 440 5.70 11.30 22.85
CA ALA A 440 6.60 11.80 23.89
C ALA A 440 6.93 13.26 23.53
N ASP A 441 6.74 14.17 24.49
CA ASP A 441 6.77 15.61 24.24
C ASP A 441 8.05 16.06 23.52
N LYS A 442 7.91 17.01 22.58
CA LYS A 442 9.00 17.74 21.90
C LYS A 442 9.78 18.65 22.88
N VAL A 443 10.12 18.18 24.09
CA VAL A 443 10.84 18.96 25.11
C VAL A 443 12.34 18.98 24.81
N THR A 444 12.89 17.99 24.10
CA THR A 444 14.34 17.91 23.86
C THR A 444 14.85 18.89 22.78
N SER A 445 13.98 19.40 21.91
CA SER A 445 14.39 20.40 20.89
C SER A 445 14.41 21.83 21.42
N ALA A 446 13.66 22.13 22.50
CA ALA A 446 13.66 23.46 23.11
C ALA A 446 14.88 23.63 24.04
N GLN A 447 15.26 22.59 24.79
CA GLN A 447 16.43 22.65 25.68
C GLN A 447 17.78 22.65 24.94
N ALA A 448 17.85 22.13 23.71
CA ALA A 448 19.03 22.24 22.87
C ALA A 448 19.19 23.62 22.23
N VAL A 449 18.12 24.42 22.14
CA VAL A 449 18.16 25.80 21.65
C VAL A 449 18.46 26.77 22.81
N GLU A 450 17.93 26.55 24.01
CA GLU A 450 18.26 27.36 25.20
C GLU A 450 19.70 27.14 25.68
N SER A 451 20.21 25.91 25.69
CA SER A 451 21.62 25.65 26.06
C SER A 451 22.64 26.09 25.00
N GLY A 452 22.18 26.38 23.77
CA GLY A 452 23.00 26.94 22.70
C GLY A 452 23.00 28.47 22.64
N SER A 453 22.02 29.13 23.28
CA SER A 453 21.94 30.60 23.31
C SER A 453 22.59 31.24 24.54
N GLU A 454 22.78 30.51 25.64
CA GLU A 454 23.42 31.06 26.85
C GLU A 454 24.96 31.21 26.75
N ASN A 455 25.59 30.67 25.70
CA ASN A 455 27.06 30.69 25.56
C ASN A 455 27.59 31.74 24.57
N CYS A 456 26.75 32.65 24.06
CA CYS A 456 27.17 33.70 23.10
C CYS A 456 27.14 35.15 23.65
N ASP A 457 26.66 35.39 24.88
CA ASP A 457 26.51 36.75 25.43
C ASP A 457 27.58 37.12 26.47
N GLN A 458 28.83 36.72 26.24
CA GLN A 458 29.99 37.27 26.95
C GLN A 458 31.19 37.48 26.03
N HIS A 459 31.12 38.48 25.14
CA HIS A 459 32.30 39.23 24.72
C HIS A 459 31.93 40.67 24.35
N GLU A 460 32.30 41.55 25.29
CA GLU A 460 32.65 42.97 25.23
C GLU A 460 32.24 43.86 24.05
N VAL A 461 31.56 44.94 24.43
CA VAL A 461 31.29 46.17 23.67
C VAL A 461 32.52 47.09 23.76
N GLU A 462 33.12 47.45 22.62
CA GLU A 462 34.02 48.61 22.50
C GLU A 462 33.38 49.64 21.55
N GLU A 463 33.21 50.88 22.05
CA GLU A 463 32.60 52.03 21.36
C GLU A 463 33.49 52.61 20.24
N PRO A 464 32.92 53.23 19.18
CA PRO A 464 33.68 53.98 18.19
C PRO A 464 33.80 55.48 18.57
N PRO A 465 34.95 56.15 18.33
CA PRO A 465 35.08 57.57 18.60
C PRO A 465 34.52 58.43 17.45
N LYS A 466 33.93 59.57 17.84
CA LYS A 466 33.37 60.62 16.99
C LYS A 466 34.47 61.45 16.29
N SER A 467 34.11 61.93 15.11
CA SER A 467 34.81 62.81 14.17
C SER A 467 35.58 64.02 14.74
N VAL A 468 36.71 64.38 14.11
CA VAL A 468 37.24 65.76 14.02
C VAL A 468 37.99 65.98 12.68
N LEU A 469 37.49 66.95 11.88
CA LEU A 469 38.16 67.89 10.95
C LEU A 469 39.54 67.53 10.34
N SER A 470 39.61 67.36 9.02
CA SER A 470 40.09 68.35 8.01
C SER A 470 40.10 67.73 6.61
#